data_AF-A0A2T8I7R4-F1
#
_entry.id   AF-A0A2T8I7R4-F1
#
_cell.length_a   1.000
_cell.length_b   1.000
_cell.length_c   1.000
_cell.angle_alpha   90.00
_cell.angle_beta   90.00
_cell.angle_gamma   90.00
#
_symmetry.space_group_name_H-M   'P 1'
#
loop_
_entity.id
_entity.type
_entity.pdbx_description
1 polymer ?
#
loop_
_entity_poly.entity_id
_entity_poly.type
_entity_poly.pdbx_seq_one_letter_code
_entity_poly.pdbx_strand_id
1 'polypeptide(L)'
;MKRYKIICYCGTAIMVGTDKAALLNRVYQYNHTAAQICTIYLTIALVSMLLGIIASSGPNSAPCAMPVAWNGTLQVFLYLNAYFHLSIMEVYPEFLHLTILFMVTSVLFGIYWSFCARDPTVRLLDAANHE
;
A
#
# COMPACT_ATOMS: atom_id res chain seq x y z
N MET A 1 -6.11 12.44 10.07
CA MET A 1 -4.97 11.87 10.84
C MET A 1 -5.29 10.60 11.63
N LYS A 2 -6.21 10.58 12.62
CA LYS A 2 -6.49 9.35 13.42
C LYS A 2 -6.85 8.12 12.58
N ARG A 3 -7.67 8.27 11.52
CA ARG A 3 -8.04 7.16 10.62
C ARG A 3 -6.85 6.60 9.85
N TYR A 4 -5.99 7.46 9.28
CA TYR A 4 -4.76 7.04 8.60
C TYR A 4 -3.84 6.26 9.54
N LYS A 5 -3.66 6.73 10.79
CA LYS A 5 -2.90 6.00 11.80
C LYS A 5 -3.40 4.57 11.99
N ILE A 6 -4.71 4.40 12.18
CA ILE A 6 -5.33 3.09 12.41
C ILE A 6 -5.14 2.19 11.19
N ILE A 7 -5.42 2.70 9.99
CA ILE A 7 -5.31 1.90 8.76
C ILE A 7 -3.86 1.48 8.52
N CYS A 8 -2.90 2.40 8.61
CA CYS A 8 -1.48 2.08 8.47
C CYS A 8 -1.02 1.06 9.53
N TYR A 9 -1.44 1.23 10.79
CA TYR A 9 -1.10 0.28 11.86
C TYR A 9 -1.66 -1.11 11.58
N CYS A 10 -2.94 -1.22 11.21
CA CYS A 10 -3.56 -2.48 10.82
C CYS A 10 -2.84 -3.12 9.63
N GLY A 11 -2.52 -2.34 8.60
CA GLY A 11 -1.78 -2.81 7.43
C GLY A 11 -0.40 -3.36 7.79
N THR A 12 0.36 -2.63 8.61
CA THR A 12 1.66 -3.09 9.12
C THR A 12 1.52 -4.36 9.95
N ALA A 13 0.54 -4.44 10.85
CA ALA A 13 0.32 -5.61 11.68
C ALA A 13 -0.03 -6.86 10.85
N ILE A 14 -0.92 -6.73 9.87
CA ILE A 14 -1.23 -7.82 8.92
C ILE A 14 0.04 -8.19 8.13
N MET A 15 0.78 -7.19 7.65
CA MET A 15 1.96 -7.41 6.85
C MET A 15 3.01 -8.24 7.60
N VAL A 16 3.28 -7.91 8.86
CA VAL A 16 4.23 -8.62 9.72
C VAL A 16 3.68 -9.96 10.22
N GLY A 17 2.37 -10.06 10.45
CA GLY A 17 1.72 -11.26 10.99
C GLY A 17 1.51 -12.40 10.00
N THR A 18 1.52 -12.12 8.69
CA THR A 18 1.39 -13.17 7.65
C THR A 18 2.76 -13.75 7.25
N ASP A 19 2.83 -15.06 7.00
CA ASP A 19 4.04 -15.71 6.47
C ASP A 19 4.28 -15.36 4.99
N LYS A 20 4.98 -14.25 4.77
CA LYS A 20 5.35 -13.81 3.42
C LYS A 20 6.47 -14.64 2.81
N ALA A 21 7.30 -15.27 3.63
CA ALA A 21 8.43 -16.05 3.14
C ALA A 21 7.92 -17.27 2.37
N ALA A 22 6.89 -17.94 2.89
CA ALA A 22 6.21 -19.02 2.18
C ALA A 22 5.63 -18.56 0.83
N LEU A 23 4.92 -17.43 0.79
CA LEU A 23 4.34 -16.87 -0.44
C LEU A 23 5.43 -16.49 -1.47
N LEU A 24 6.47 -15.77 -1.04
CA LEU A 24 7.57 -15.35 -1.91
C LEU A 24 8.39 -16.53 -2.43
N ASN A 25 8.62 -17.55 -1.61
CA ASN A 25 9.31 -18.77 -2.05
C ASN A 25 8.54 -19.48 -3.16
N ARG A 26 7.21 -19.49 -3.12
CA ARG A 26 6.42 -20.06 -4.21
C ARG A 26 6.57 -19.23 -5.49
N VAL A 27 6.42 -17.91 -5.41
CA VAL A 27 6.66 -17.04 -6.58
C VAL A 27 8.07 -17.27 -7.13
N TYR A 28 9.06 -17.45 -6.25
CA TYR A 28 10.44 -17.70 -6.63
C TYR A 28 10.60 -19.00 -7.43
N GLN A 29 9.85 -20.06 -7.11
CA GLN A 29 9.86 -21.31 -7.89
C GLN A 29 9.35 -21.14 -9.32
N TYR A 30 8.42 -20.21 -9.56
CA TYR A 30 7.89 -19.92 -10.90
C TYR A 30 8.70 -18.86 -11.64
N ASN A 31 9.10 -17.80 -10.95
CA ASN A 31 9.77 -16.64 -11.53
C ASN A 31 10.60 -15.88 -10.47
N HIS A 32 11.92 -16.09 -10.50
CA HIS A 32 12.86 -15.46 -9.58
C HIS A 32 12.82 -13.93 -9.63
N THR A 33 12.73 -13.34 -10.83
CA THR A 33 12.68 -11.88 -11.01
C THR A 33 11.41 -11.30 -10.40
N ALA A 34 10.26 -11.95 -10.61
CA ALA A 34 9.00 -11.52 -10.02
C ALA A 34 9.05 -11.58 -8.48
N ALA A 35 9.65 -12.61 -7.90
CA ALA A 35 9.81 -12.73 -6.45
C ALA A 35 10.70 -11.62 -5.87
N GLN A 36 11.80 -11.26 -6.54
CA GLN A 36 12.64 -10.13 -6.13
C GLN A 36 11.88 -8.80 -6.20
N ILE A 37 11.14 -8.55 -7.28
CA ILE A 37 10.30 -7.35 -7.42
C ILE A 37 9.25 -7.29 -6.31
N CYS A 38 8.58 -8.40 -6.01
CA CYS A 38 7.62 -8.49 -4.91
C CYS A 38 8.27 -8.18 -3.55
N THR A 39 9.49 -8.68 -3.32
CA THR A 39 10.24 -8.43 -2.06
C THR A 39 10.56 -6.95 -1.90
N ILE A 40 11.06 -6.30 -2.95
CA ILE A 40 11.35 -4.87 -2.96
C ILE A 40 10.07 -4.07 -2.71
N TYR A 41 8.99 -4.40 -3.42
CA TYR A 41 7.69 -3.74 -3.27
C TYR A 41 7.15 -3.86 -1.84
N LEU A 42 7.15 -5.06 -1.26
CA LEU A 42 6.66 -5.28 0.11
C LEU A 42 7.48 -4.49 1.13
N THR A 43 8.78 -4.33 0.91
CA THR A 43 9.65 -3.51 1.76
C THR A 43 9.28 -2.03 1.67
N ILE A 44 9.11 -1.50 0.46
CA ILE A 44 8.69 -0.11 0.23
C ILE A 44 7.31 0.15 0.84
N ALA A 45 6.38 -0.79 0.66
CA ALA A 45 5.04 -0.71 1.22
C ALA A 45 5.09 -0.68 2.76
N LEU A 46 5.90 -1.54 3.39
CA LEU A 46 6.09 -1.55 4.84
C LEU A 46 6.62 -0.21 5.35
N VAL A 47 7.71 0.29 4.76
CA VAL A 47 8.32 1.57 5.14
C VAL A 47 7.31 2.71 4.98
N SER A 48 6.55 2.72 3.89
CA SER A 48 5.51 3.73 3.65
C SER A 48 4.40 3.69 4.69
N MET A 49 3.94 2.50 5.09
CA MET A 49 2.94 2.35 6.16
C MET A 49 3.48 2.85 7.51
N LEU A 50 4.72 2.49 7.86
CA LEU A 50 5.40 2.96 9.08
C LEU A 50 5.54 4.49 9.10
N LEU A 51 5.99 5.08 7.99
CA LEU A 51 6.04 6.53 7.82
C LEU A 51 4.65 7.16 7.98
N GLY A 52 3.60 6.51 7.47
CA GLY A 52 2.23 6.95 7.66
C GLY A 52 1.76 6.93 9.11
N ILE A 53 2.18 5.94 9.91
CA ILE A 53 1.92 5.87 11.37
C ILE A 53 2.61 7.02 12.10
N ILE A 54 3.89 7.26 11.78
CA ILE A 54 4.70 8.32 12.38
C ILE A 54 4.08 9.69 12.05
N ALA A 55 3.85 9.96 10.78
CA ALA A 55 3.26 11.21 10.30
C ALA A 55 1.87 11.46 10.92
N SER A 56 1.06 10.41 11.08
CA SER A 56 -0.27 10.52 11.71
C SER A 56 -0.23 10.68 13.23
N SER A 57 0.89 10.34 13.89
CA SER A 57 1.06 10.43 15.35
C SER A 57 1.61 11.78 15.80
N GLY A 58 2.41 12.44 14.95
CA GLY A 58 2.95 13.79 15.18
C GLY A 58 2.68 14.72 14.00
N PRO A 59 1.41 15.11 13.74
CA PRO A 59 1.05 15.93 12.58
C PRO A 59 1.75 17.30 12.58
N ASN A 60 2.06 17.85 13.75
CA ASN A 60 2.65 19.18 13.91
C ASN A 60 4.19 19.16 13.85
N SER A 61 4.81 17.98 13.89
CA SER A 61 6.27 17.82 13.96
C SER A 61 6.92 17.41 12.64
N ALA A 62 6.13 17.13 11.59
CA ALA A 62 6.62 16.67 10.31
C ALA A 62 6.09 17.55 9.17
N PRO A 63 6.96 18.17 8.35
CA PRO A 63 6.52 18.77 7.10
C PRO A 63 5.89 17.67 6.25
N CYS A 64 4.80 17.99 5.56
CA CYS A 64 4.09 17.04 4.69
C CYS A 64 3.47 15.83 5.44
N ALA A 65 3.18 15.93 6.74
CA ALA A 65 2.58 14.83 7.51
C ALA A 65 1.31 14.25 6.86
N MET A 66 0.47 15.11 6.30
CA MET A 66 -0.78 14.71 5.66
C MET A 66 -0.56 13.87 4.38
N PRO A 67 0.18 14.33 3.35
CA PRO A 67 0.46 13.51 2.16
C PRO A 67 1.28 12.25 2.47
N VAL A 68 2.13 12.26 3.50
CA VAL A 68 2.84 11.05 3.94
C VAL A 68 1.89 10.03 4.56
N ALA A 69 1.01 10.45 5.47
CA ALA A 69 -0.03 9.60 6.06
C ALA A 69 -0.99 9.03 4.99
N TRP A 70 -1.35 9.88 4.05
CA TRP A 70 -2.15 9.55 2.88
C TRP A 70 -1.51 8.47 2.00
N ASN A 71 -0.23 8.64 1.63
CA ASN A 71 0.49 7.64 0.85
C ASN A 71 0.67 6.32 1.61
N GLY A 72 1.00 6.37 2.91
CA GLY A 72 1.10 5.17 3.74
C GLY A 72 -0.20 4.36 3.74
N THR A 73 -1.34 5.04 3.74
CA THR A 73 -2.66 4.39 3.72
C THR A 73 -2.95 3.77 2.36
N LEU A 74 -2.58 4.41 1.25
CA LEU A 74 -2.66 3.81 -0.09
C LEU A 74 -1.91 2.48 -0.16
N GLN A 75 -0.70 2.45 0.40
CA GLN A 75 0.13 1.26 0.38
C GLN A 75 -0.51 0.10 1.13
N VAL A 76 -1.32 0.35 2.17
CA VAL A 76 -2.10 -0.72 2.84
C VAL A 76 -3.04 -1.41 1.86
N PHE A 77 -3.81 -0.64 1.09
CA PHE A 77 -4.77 -1.19 0.13
C PHE A 77 -4.08 -1.90 -1.03
N LEU A 78 -3.01 -1.32 -1.58
CA LEU A 78 -2.23 -1.95 -2.64
C LEU A 78 -1.55 -3.23 -2.16
N TYR A 79 -1.05 -3.25 -0.93
CA TYR A 79 -0.51 -4.46 -0.32
C TYR A 79 -1.58 -5.54 -0.15
N LEU A 80 -2.76 -5.22 0.37
CA LEU A 80 -3.84 -6.19 0.52
C LEU A 80 -4.28 -6.75 -0.84
N ASN A 81 -4.32 -5.90 -1.87
CA ASN A 81 -4.58 -6.31 -3.23
C ASN A 81 -3.51 -7.30 -3.75
N ALA A 82 -2.22 -6.97 -3.59
CA ALA A 82 -1.11 -7.85 -3.96
C ALA A 82 -1.17 -9.17 -3.20
N TYR A 83 -1.41 -9.12 -1.89
CA TYR A 83 -1.49 -10.29 -1.02
C TYR A 83 -2.62 -11.24 -1.45
N PHE A 84 -3.79 -10.71 -1.79
CA PHE A 84 -4.91 -11.49 -2.30
C PHE A 84 -4.53 -12.24 -3.59
N HIS A 85 -3.93 -11.54 -4.55
CA HIS A 85 -3.51 -12.13 -5.82
C HIS A 85 -2.39 -13.18 -5.67
N LEU A 86 -1.47 -12.97 -4.72
CA LEU A 86 -0.44 -13.96 -4.41
C LEU A 86 -1.02 -15.19 -3.70
N SER A 87 -2.02 -15.00 -2.83
CA SER A 87 -2.63 -16.09 -2.07
C SER A 87 -3.49 -17.01 -2.96
N ILE A 88 -4.17 -16.44 -3.96
CA ILE A 88 -5.02 -17.23 -4.87
C ILE A 88 -4.21 -18.04 -5.90
N MET A 89 -2.90 -17.79 -6.05
CA MET A 89 -2.03 -18.57 -6.94
C MET A 89 -2.06 -20.07 -6.63
N GLU A 90 -2.34 -20.46 -5.39
CA GLU A 90 -2.51 -21.88 -5.00
C GLU A 90 -3.68 -22.56 -5.73
N VAL A 91 -4.75 -21.80 -6.00
CA VAL A 91 -6.01 -22.32 -6.53
C VAL A 91 -6.18 -22.00 -8.01
N TYR A 92 -5.53 -20.92 -8.47
CA TYR A 92 -5.56 -20.47 -9.86
C TYR A 92 -4.15 -20.12 -10.36
N PRO A 93 -3.40 -21.08 -10.92
CA PRO A 93 -1.98 -20.93 -11.24
C PRO A 93 -1.68 -20.12 -12.51
N GLU A 94 -2.70 -19.51 -13.14
CA GLU A 94 -2.53 -18.70 -14.35
C GLU A 94 -1.90 -17.32 -14.04
N PHE A 95 -0.57 -17.30 -13.96
CA PHE A 95 0.22 -16.13 -13.54
C PHE A 95 -0.05 -14.86 -14.37
N LEU A 96 -0.26 -15.01 -15.69
CA LEU A 96 -0.54 -13.89 -16.58
C LEU A 96 -1.87 -13.20 -16.20
N HIS A 97 -2.93 -13.99 -15.97
CA HIS A 97 -4.23 -13.47 -15.59
C HIS A 97 -4.19 -12.77 -14.24
N LEU A 98 -3.53 -13.38 -13.26
CA LEU A 98 -3.36 -12.79 -11.94
C LEU A 98 -2.57 -11.49 -11.98
N THR A 99 -1.52 -11.43 -12.82
CA THR A 99 -0.72 -10.21 -13.00
C THR A 99 -1.54 -9.09 -13.63
N ILE A 100 -2.29 -9.39 -14.71
CA ILE A 100 -3.17 -8.41 -15.37
C ILE A 100 -4.24 -7.91 -14.40
N LEU A 101 -4.90 -8.81 -13.68
CA LEU A 101 -5.94 -8.45 -12.72
C LEU A 101 -5.39 -7.60 -11.58
N PHE A 102 -4.20 -7.93 -11.06
CA PHE A 102 -3.50 -7.14 -10.07
C PHE A 102 -3.19 -5.72 -10.58
N MET A 103 -2.71 -5.59 -11.82
CA MET A 103 -2.40 -4.28 -12.42
C MET A 103 -3.67 -3.44 -12.60
N VAL A 104 -4.74 -4.03 -13.15
CA VAL A 104 -6.02 -3.34 -13.37
C VAL A 104 -6.61 -2.86 -12.04
N THR A 105 -6.70 -3.74 -11.05
CA THR A 105 -7.25 -3.40 -9.73
C THR A 105 -6.41 -2.35 -9.02
N SER A 106 -5.07 -2.42 -9.10
CA SER A 106 -4.17 -1.43 -8.51
C SER A 106 -4.32 -0.05 -9.16
N VAL A 107 -4.47 0.02 -10.48
CA VAL A 107 -4.73 1.28 -11.20
C VAL A 107 -6.07 1.88 -10.78
N LEU A 108 -7.13 1.06 -10.71
CA LEU A 108 -8.44 1.52 -10.25
C LEU A 108 -8.39 2.06 -8.81
N PHE A 109 -7.69 1.35 -7.91
CA PHE A 109 -7.44 1.85 -6.56
C PHE A 109 -6.69 3.18 -6.57
N GLY A 110 -5.64 3.32 -7.37
CA GLY A 110 -4.85 4.55 -7.48
C GLY A 110 -5.66 5.74 -8.00
N ILE A 111 -6.51 5.53 -9.00
CA ILE A 111 -7.43 6.55 -9.53
C ILE A 111 -8.42 6.95 -8.44
N TYR A 112 -9.14 5.99 -7.85
CA TYR A 112 -10.10 6.27 -6.80
C TYR A 112 -9.46 6.98 -5.61
N TRP A 113 -8.27 6.55 -5.21
CA TRP A 113 -7.51 7.18 -4.14
C TRP A 113 -7.25 8.64 -4.47
N SER A 114 -6.64 8.91 -5.63
CA SER A 114 -6.23 10.25 -6.05
C SER A 114 -7.40 11.24 -6.20
N PHE A 115 -8.56 10.79 -6.68
CA PHE A 115 -9.69 11.67 -6.98
C PHE A 115 -10.75 11.72 -5.86
N CYS A 116 -11.10 10.58 -5.27
CA CYS A 116 -12.29 10.47 -4.43
C CYS A 116 -11.97 10.48 -2.94
N ALA A 117 -10.81 9.97 -2.54
CA ALA A 117 -10.46 9.87 -1.12
C ALA A 117 -9.56 11.03 -0.64
N ARG A 118 -9.08 11.90 -1.54
CA ARG A 118 -8.22 13.06 -1.21
C ARG A 118 -8.92 13.93 -0.15
N ASP A 119 -8.31 13.99 1.04
CA ASP A 119 -8.91 14.65 2.20
C ASP A 119 -9.18 16.14 1.90
N PRO A 120 -10.38 16.68 2.19
CA PRO A 120 -10.71 18.08 1.93
C PRO A 120 -9.80 19.08 2.67
N THR A 121 -9.11 18.66 3.72
CA THR A 121 -8.08 19.48 4.39
C THR A 121 -6.86 19.76 3.51
N VAL A 122 -6.52 18.87 2.56
CA VAL A 122 -5.46 19.13 1.57
C VAL A 122 -5.92 20.20 0.57
N ARG A 123 -7.21 20.23 0.19
CA ARG A 123 -7.77 21.28 -0.67
C ARG A 123 -7.74 22.66 0.00
N LEU A 124 -7.99 22.73 1.31
CA LEU A 124 -7.96 23.98 2.07
C LEU A 124 -6.53 24.52 2.26
N LEU A 125 -5.55 23.64 2.48
CA LEU A 125 -4.13 24.02 2.55
C LEU A 125 -3.57 24.45 1.18
N ASP A 126 -3.97 23.77 0.10
CA ASP A 126 -3.60 24.16 -1.27
C ASP A 126 -4.24 25.51 -1.63
N ALA A 127 -5.52 25.74 -1.27
CA ALA A 127 -6.21 27.02 -1.49
C ALA A 127 -5.61 28.18 -0.69
N ALA A 128 -5.24 27.95 0.58
CA ALA A 128 -4.64 28.98 1.45
C ALA A 128 -3.19 29.36 1.06
N ASN A 129 -2.49 28.51 0.30
CA ASN A 129 -1.16 28.82 -0.24
C ASN A 129 -1.21 29.49 -1.63
N HIS A 130 -2.41 29.69 -2.18
CA HIS A 130 -2.65 30.31 -3.49
C HIS A 130 -3.41 31.65 -3.39
N GLU A 131 -3.65 32.17 -2.17
CA GLU A 131 -4.03 33.56 -1.87
C GLU A 131 -2.82 34.33 -1.33
#